data_AF-A0A522ZL04-F1
#
_entry.id   AF-A0A522ZL04-F1
#
_cell.length_a   1.000
_cell.length_b   1.000
_cell.length_c   1.000
_cell.angle_alpha   90.00
_cell.angle_beta   90.00
_cell.angle_gamma   90.00
#
_symmetry.space_group_name_H-M   'P 1'
#
loop_
_entity.id
_entity.type
_entity.pdbx_description
1 polymer ?
#
loop_
_entity_poly.entity_id
_entity_poly.type
_entity_poly.pdbx_seq_one_letter_code
_entity_poly.pdbx_strand_id
1 'polypeptide(L)'
;FQQLNRWPTDGDADYPRNLHALSAYLTPACRAYLQQDYEFRRSNGELRHRVRGIYEIPGRGYGDDPATRVKVVSNNDWIVTLDVTADEYYGGDQVKRAFVRYPLKVVRMDVDPEHNPFGLALDCYAGTPQRIEIAPAPTPASTPVSTTEHPQGDTTP
;
A
#
# COMPACT_ATOMS: atom_id res chain seq x y z
N PHE A 1 3.05 9.76 -0.50
CA PHE A 1 3.36 8.40 0.01
C PHE A 1 3.13 7.30 -1.01
N GLN A 2 1.94 7.20 -1.64
CA GLN A 2 1.64 6.09 -2.57
C GLN A 2 2.60 6.05 -3.77
N GLN A 3 2.81 7.18 -4.46
CA GLN A 3 3.74 7.27 -5.60
C GLN A 3 5.16 6.84 -5.22
N LEU A 4 5.63 7.24 -4.04
CA LEU A 4 6.95 6.86 -3.50
C LEU A 4 7.15 5.34 -3.44
N ASN A 5 6.12 4.61 -3.01
CA ASN A 5 6.16 3.18 -2.74
C ASN A 5 5.58 2.32 -3.87
N ARG A 6 5.28 2.92 -5.03
CA ARG A 6 4.70 2.22 -6.19
C ARG A 6 5.79 1.87 -7.19
N TRP A 7 5.88 0.60 -7.56
CA TRP A 7 6.83 0.09 -8.55
C TRP A 7 6.06 -0.50 -9.72
N PRO A 8 5.60 0.31 -10.69
CA PRO A 8 4.74 -0.18 -11.76
C PRO A 8 5.42 -1.15 -12.74
N THR A 9 6.76 -1.19 -12.79
CA THR A 9 7.51 -1.97 -13.77
C THR A 9 8.57 -2.85 -13.12
N ASP A 10 9.45 -2.28 -12.31
CA ASP A 10 10.52 -3.03 -11.62
C ASP A 10 10.99 -2.26 -10.39
N GLY A 11 10.93 -2.89 -9.21
CA GLY A 11 11.32 -2.29 -7.94
C GLY A 11 12.76 -1.78 -7.91
N ASP A 12 13.70 -2.43 -8.61
CA ASP A 12 15.10 -2.00 -8.64
C ASP A 12 15.28 -0.66 -9.35
N ALA A 13 14.42 -0.36 -10.33
CA ALA A 13 14.47 0.87 -11.13
C ALA A 13 13.50 1.94 -10.61
N ASP A 14 12.28 1.55 -10.25
CA ASP A 14 11.21 2.47 -9.88
C ASP A 14 11.43 3.08 -8.50
N TYR A 15 11.90 2.30 -7.53
CA TYR A 15 12.09 2.80 -6.17
C TYR A 15 13.08 3.99 -6.13
N PRO A 16 14.34 3.88 -6.61
CA PRO A 16 15.28 5.00 -6.56
C PRO A 16 14.83 6.18 -7.43
N ARG A 17 14.17 5.91 -8.57
CA ARG A 17 13.58 6.95 -9.42
C ARG A 17 12.53 7.76 -8.66
N ASN A 18 11.63 7.10 -7.92
CA ASN A 18 10.62 7.77 -7.11
C ASN A 18 11.24 8.53 -5.94
N LEU A 19 12.27 7.98 -5.27
CA LEU A 19 13.00 8.65 -4.19
C LEU A 19 13.61 9.97 -4.68
N HIS A 20 14.23 9.95 -5.86
CA HIS A 20 14.78 11.15 -6.48
C HIS A 20 13.69 12.17 -6.83
N ALA A 21 12.67 11.74 -7.57
CA ALA A 21 11.60 12.61 -8.06
C ALA A 21 10.78 13.28 -6.94
N LEU A 22 10.64 12.60 -5.78
CA LEU A 22 9.84 13.09 -4.66
C LEU A 22 10.70 13.66 -3.52
N SER A 23 11.99 13.88 -3.76
CA SER A 23 12.95 14.30 -2.73
C SER A 23 12.56 15.58 -2.00
N ALA A 24 11.89 16.53 -2.67
CA ALA A 24 11.38 17.79 -2.09
C ALA A 24 10.22 17.59 -1.08
N TYR A 25 9.60 16.41 -1.07
CA TYR A 25 8.52 16.04 -0.14
C TYR A 25 8.99 15.16 1.02
N LEU A 26 10.31 14.97 1.16
CA LEU A 26 10.92 14.13 2.20
C LEU A 26 11.87 14.96 3.06
N THR A 27 11.83 14.76 4.38
CA THR A 27 12.90 15.26 5.24
C THR A 27 14.23 14.58 4.88
N PRO A 28 15.39 15.20 5.16
CA PRO A 28 16.69 14.56 4.95
C PRO A 28 16.81 13.21 5.66
N ALA A 29 16.31 13.11 6.89
CA ALA A 29 16.29 11.87 7.66
C ALA A 29 15.44 10.79 7.00
N CYS A 30 14.24 11.13 6.53
CA CYS A 30 13.38 10.18 5.85
C CYS A 30 13.96 9.73 4.51
N ARG A 31 14.62 10.63 3.77
CA ARG A 31 15.32 10.29 2.53
C ARG A 31 16.44 9.28 2.78
N ALA A 32 17.26 9.50 3.80
CA ALA A 32 18.33 8.58 4.19
C ALA A 32 17.78 7.21 4.60
N TYR A 33 16.72 7.20 5.41
CA TYR A 33 16.03 5.97 5.82
C TYR A 33 15.53 5.16 4.60
N LEU A 34 14.86 5.81 3.65
CA LEU A 34 14.33 5.12 2.47
C LEU A 34 15.42 4.66 1.50
N GLN A 35 16.52 5.41 1.41
CA GLN A 35 17.70 4.98 0.65
C GLN A 35 18.28 3.69 1.23
N GLN A 36 18.38 3.60 2.56
CA GLN A 36 18.83 2.39 3.24
C GLN A 36 17.84 1.23 3.07
N ASP A 37 16.53 1.48 3.14
CA ASP A 37 15.50 0.47 2.87
C ASP A 37 15.61 -0.06 1.42
N TYR A 38 15.82 0.83 0.44
CA TYR A 38 16.08 0.43 -0.95
C TYR A 38 17.28 -0.51 -1.06
N GLU A 39 18.42 -0.11 -0.49
CA GLU A 39 19.66 -0.90 -0.54
C GLU A 39 19.49 -2.26 0.11
N PHE A 40 18.87 -2.32 1.29
CA PHE A 40 18.58 -3.55 2.01
C PHE A 40 17.69 -4.50 1.19
N ARG A 41 16.58 -3.99 0.65
CA ARG A 41 15.65 -4.81 -0.17
C ARG A 41 16.31 -5.30 -1.45
N ARG A 42 17.11 -4.44 -2.08
CA ARG A 42 17.87 -4.79 -3.28
C ARG A 42 18.87 -5.91 -2.99
N SER A 43 19.65 -5.82 -1.91
CA SER A 43 20.61 -6.87 -1.53
C SER A 43 19.94 -8.20 -1.20
N ASN A 44 18.70 -8.16 -0.71
CA ASN A 44 17.90 -9.36 -0.42
C ASN A 44 17.16 -9.92 -1.65
N GLY A 45 17.26 -9.28 -2.82
CA GLY A 45 16.53 -9.69 -4.03
C GLY A 45 15.02 -9.45 -3.94
N GLU A 46 14.55 -8.58 -3.05
CA GLU A 46 13.12 -8.32 -2.86
C GLU A 46 12.51 -7.43 -3.97
N LEU A 47 13.36 -6.69 -4.69
CA LEU A 47 12.96 -5.66 -5.65
C LEU A 47 13.04 -6.07 -7.12
N ARG A 48 13.98 -6.97 -7.46
CA ARG A 48 14.24 -7.35 -8.85
C ARG A 48 12.98 -7.99 -9.46
N HIS A 49 12.51 -7.44 -10.58
CA HIS A 49 11.28 -7.88 -11.27
C HIS A 49 10.03 -7.85 -10.37
N ARG A 50 10.07 -7.06 -9.30
CA ARG A 50 8.97 -6.83 -8.37
C ARG A 50 8.13 -5.68 -8.90
N VAL A 51 6.87 -5.95 -9.19
CA VAL A 51 5.87 -4.90 -9.43
C VAL A 51 5.07 -4.70 -8.15
N ARG A 52 4.86 -3.45 -7.74
CA ARG A 52 4.14 -3.09 -6.51
C ARG A 52 3.08 -2.04 -6.77
N GLY A 53 1.83 -2.40 -6.49
CA GLY A 53 0.69 -1.49 -6.43
C GLY A 53 0.47 -1.00 -5.00
N ILE A 54 0.18 0.29 -4.84
CA ILE A 54 -0.21 0.90 -3.57
C ILE A 54 -1.50 1.68 -3.80
N TYR A 55 -2.54 1.35 -3.03
CA TYR A 55 -3.86 1.92 -3.18
C TYR A 55 -4.44 2.27 -1.81
N GLU A 56 -5.12 3.39 -1.67
CA GLU A 56 -5.96 3.65 -0.49
C GLU A 56 -7.06 2.59 -0.38
N ILE A 57 -7.37 2.18 0.87
CA ILE A 57 -8.51 1.30 1.12
C ILE A 57 -9.80 2.15 1.03
N PRO A 58 -10.78 1.78 0.18
CA PRO A 58 -12.05 2.49 0.09
C PRO A 58 -12.77 2.62 1.44
N GLY A 59 -13.40 3.76 1.71
CA GLY A 59 -14.09 4.04 2.98
C GLY A 59 -13.15 4.26 4.17
N ARG A 60 -11.84 4.37 3.92
CA ARG A 60 -10.79 4.59 4.94
C ARG A 60 -9.85 5.73 4.55
N GLY A 61 -10.26 6.58 3.62
CA GLY A 61 -9.51 7.76 3.19
C GLY A 61 -9.72 8.95 4.12
N TYR A 62 -9.02 10.05 3.82
CA TYR A 62 -9.19 11.31 4.55
C TYR A 62 -10.62 11.85 4.46
N GLY A 63 -11.24 11.79 3.28
CA GLY A 63 -12.60 12.31 3.05
C GLY A 63 -13.70 11.60 3.83
N ASP A 64 -13.46 10.35 4.26
CA ASP A 64 -14.42 9.56 5.01
C ASP A 64 -14.47 9.95 6.49
N ASP A 65 -13.30 10.23 7.10
CA ASP A 65 -13.18 10.63 8.51
C ASP A 65 -11.90 11.44 8.77
N PRO A 66 -11.89 12.75 8.49
CA PRO A 66 -10.71 13.59 8.66
C PRO A 66 -10.13 13.58 10.08
N ALA A 67 -11.01 13.55 11.10
CA ALA A 67 -10.64 13.71 12.50
C ALA A 67 -9.89 12.49 13.05
N THR A 68 -10.20 11.28 12.56
CA THR A 68 -9.44 10.08 12.94
C THR A 68 -8.21 9.85 12.06
N ARG A 69 -8.16 10.47 10.87
CA ARG A 69 -7.03 10.32 9.92
C ARG A 69 -5.88 11.25 10.22
N VAL A 70 -6.13 12.42 10.80
CA VAL A 70 -5.08 13.41 11.09
C VAL A 70 -5.10 13.78 12.57
N LYS A 71 -4.01 13.46 13.27
CA LYS A 71 -3.75 13.96 14.62
C LYS A 71 -2.78 15.12 14.54
N VAL A 72 -3.22 16.29 15.00
CA VAL A 72 -2.35 17.45 15.21
C VAL A 72 -1.48 17.19 16.44
N VAL A 73 -0.16 17.25 16.27
CA VAL A 73 0.80 17.14 17.39
C VAL A 73 1.27 18.53 17.80
N SER A 74 1.54 19.40 16.82
CA SER A 74 1.94 20.79 17.02
C SER A 74 1.48 21.65 15.84
N ASN A 75 1.80 22.95 15.85
CA ASN A 75 1.59 23.83 14.69
C ASN A 75 2.44 23.45 13.46
N ASN A 76 3.43 22.58 13.65
CA ASN A 76 4.38 22.17 12.62
C ASN A 76 4.42 20.66 12.39
N ASP A 77 3.71 19.85 13.18
CA ASP A 77 3.80 18.39 13.12
C ASP A 77 2.42 17.74 13.21
N TRP A 78 2.23 16.74 12.36
CA TRP A 78 1.01 15.94 12.28
C TRP A 78 1.35 14.46 12.16
N ILE A 79 0.46 13.63 12.69
CA ILE A 79 0.45 12.19 12.41
C ILE A 79 -0.72 11.92 11.49
N VAL A 80 -0.44 11.37 10.31
CA VAL A 80 -1.42 10.99 9.30
C VAL A 80 -1.55 9.47 9.28
N THR A 81 -2.75 8.97 9.58
CA THR A 81 -3.09 7.55 9.51
C THR A 81 -3.52 7.20 8.09
N LEU A 82 -2.66 6.50 7.35
CA LEU A 82 -2.93 6.07 5.98
C LEU A 82 -3.12 4.56 5.90
N ASP A 83 -4.32 4.12 5.57
CA ASP A 83 -4.64 2.70 5.35
C ASP A 83 -4.54 2.38 3.85
N VAL A 84 -3.65 1.45 3.47
CA VAL A 84 -3.44 1.07 2.07
C VAL A 84 -3.52 -0.43 1.86
N THR A 85 -3.89 -0.81 0.64
CA THR A 85 -3.61 -2.12 0.07
C THR A 85 -2.27 -2.05 -0.66
N ALA A 86 -1.37 -2.98 -0.33
CA ALA A 86 -0.13 -3.21 -1.03
C ALA A 86 -0.19 -4.57 -1.73
N ASP A 87 -0.22 -4.53 -3.06
CA ASP A 87 -0.15 -5.71 -3.91
C ASP A 87 1.24 -5.83 -4.52
N GLU A 88 1.84 -7.01 -4.45
CA GLU A 88 3.13 -7.28 -5.08
C GLU A 88 3.03 -8.46 -6.04
N TYR A 89 3.69 -8.31 -7.19
CA TYR A 89 3.72 -9.30 -8.26
C TYR A 89 5.15 -9.70 -8.60
N TYR A 90 5.31 -10.94 -9.08
CA TYR A 90 6.55 -11.44 -9.68
C TYR A 90 6.20 -12.13 -11.00
N GLY A 91 6.77 -11.71 -12.12
CA GLY A 91 6.52 -12.39 -13.40
C GLY A 91 5.04 -12.45 -13.81
N GLY A 92 4.21 -11.52 -13.32
CA GLY A 92 2.75 -11.49 -13.57
C GLY A 92 1.91 -12.14 -12.47
N ASP A 93 2.49 -13.00 -11.63
CA ASP A 93 1.77 -13.66 -10.54
C ASP A 93 1.73 -12.79 -9.29
N GLN A 94 0.56 -12.70 -8.65
CA GLN A 94 0.43 -12.01 -7.38
C GLN A 94 1.08 -12.84 -6.27
N VAL A 95 2.14 -12.32 -5.67
CA VAL A 95 2.87 -12.99 -4.58
C VAL A 95 2.46 -12.48 -3.20
N LYS A 96 1.83 -11.29 -3.14
CA LYS A 96 1.42 -10.69 -1.88
C LYS A 96 0.23 -9.76 -2.07
N ARG A 97 -0.68 -9.80 -1.09
CA ARG A 97 -1.70 -8.77 -0.84
C ARG A 97 -1.68 -8.48 0.65
N ALA A 98 -1.43 -7.23 1.02
CA ALA A 98 -1.41 -6.82 2.40
C ALA A 98 -2.23 -5.55 2.59
N PHE A 99 -3.08 -5.53 3.62
CA PHE A 99 -3.77 -4.35 4.09
C PHE A 99 -2.98 -3.80 5.27
N VAL A 100 -2.50 -2.57 5.17
CA VAL A 100 -1.52 -2.01 6.11
C VAL A 100 -1.91 -0.59 6.48
N ARG A 101 -1.91 -0.31 7.78
CA ARG A 101 -2.03 1.02 8.36
C ARG A 101 -0.65 1.61 8.59
N TYR A 102 -0.35 2.72 7.93
CA TYR A 102 0.87 3.49 8.11
C TYR A 102 0.58 4.73 8.97
N PRO A 103 1.18 4.84 10.17
CA PRO A 103 1.22 6.10 10.89
C PRO A 103 2.35 6.97 10.33
N LEU A 104 2.02 7.86 9.40
CA LEU A 104 2.99 8.75 8.76
C LEU A 104 3.25 9.97 9.63
N LYS A 105 4.51 10.33 9.83
CA LYS A 105 4.87 11.62 10.42
C LYS A 105 4.98 12.66 9.31
N VAL A 106 4.26 13.76 9.44
CA VAL A 106 4.28 14.88 8.49
C VAL A 106 4.71 16.12 9.23
N VAL A 107 5.65 16.87 8.66
CA VAL A 107 6.21 18.08 9.27
C VAL A 107 6.12 19.26 8.31
N ARG A 108 6.04 20.47 8.85
CA ARG A 108 6.30 21.69 8.10
C ARG A 108 7.78 21.72 7.73
N MET A 109 8.08 21.97 6.46
CA MET A 109 9.44 22.09 5.96
C MET A 109 9.50 23.26 4.98
N ASP A 110 10.43 24.17 5.22
CA ASP A 110 10.68 25.28 4.30
C ASP A 110 11.43 24.75 3.07
N VAL A 111 10.74 24.75 1.93
CA VAL A 111 11.21 24.28 0.64
C VAL A 111 10.67 25.24 -0.39
N ASP A 112 11.46 25.50 -1.43
CA ASP A 112 11.02 26.24 -2.60
C ASP A 112 9.65 25.75 -3.10
N PRO A 113 8.61 26.62 -3.12
CA PRO A 113 7.26 26.26 -3.56
C PRO A 113 7.16 25.77 -5.01
N GLU A 114 8.12 26.09 -5.88
CA GLU A 114 8.18 25.53 -7.24
C GLU A 114 8.39 24.00 -7.22
N HIS A 115 9.06 23.50 -6.18
CA HIS A 115 9.37 22.09 -5.98
C HIS A 115 8.42 21.40 -4.98
N ASN A 116 7.94 22.14 -3.98
CA ASN A 116 6.97 21.64 -3.00
C ASN A 116 6.01 22.78 -2.59
N PRO A 117 4.86 22.94 -3.27
CA PRO A 117 3.94 24.05 -3.02
C PRO A 117 3.21 23.96 -1.67
N PHE A 118 3.31 22.83 -0.97
CA PHE A 118 2.60 22.62 0.29
C PHE A 118 3.42 23.03 1.52
N GLY A 119 4.75 23.12 1.41
CA GLY A 119 5.63 23.32 2.57
C GLY A 119 5.50 22.21 3.62
N LEU A 120 5.10 21.01 3.19
CA LEU A 120 4.92 19.82 4.02
C LEU A 120 5.81 18.69 3.52
N ALA A 121 6.42 17.96 4.45
CA ALA A 121 7.29 16.83 4.15
C ALA A 121 6.96 15.60 4.99
N LEU A 122 7.19 14.43 4.41
CA LEU A 122 7.17 13.17 5.15
C LEU A 122 8.46 13.04 5.95
N ASP A 123 8.31 12.86 7.26
CA ASP A 123 9.37 12.46 8.18
C ASP A 123 9.28 10.95 8.49
N CYS A 124 8.94 10.19 7.45
CA CYS A 124 8.73 8.74 7.44
C CYS A 124 7.59 8.28 8.36
N TYR A 125 7.89 7.64 9.49
CA TYR A 125 6.90 6.94 10.30
C TYR A 125 6.88 7.45 11.74
N ALA A 126 5.68 7.70 12.27
CA ALA A 126 5.45 8.01 13.68
C ALA A 126 5.39 6.76 14.56
N GLY A 127 5.36 5.57 13.95
CA GLY A 127 5.34 4.27 14.62
C GLY A 127 5.39 3.12 13.62
N THR A 128 5.41 1.89 14.11
CA THR A 128 5.49 0.70 13.25
C THR A 128 4.22 0.55 12.42
N PRO A 129 4.31 0.36 11.08
CA PRO A 129 3.15 0.01 10.26
C PRO A 129 2.43 -1.23 10.78
N GLN A 130 1.10 -1.19 10.84
CA GLN A 130 0.28 -2.25 11.41
C GLN A 130 -0.48 -2.99 10.30
N ARG A 131 -0.50 -4.33 10.36
CA ARG A 131 -1.37 -5.11 9.46
C ARG A 131 -2.82 -4.90 9.88
N ILE A 132 -3.68 -4.66 8.89
CA ILE A 132 -5.13 -4.60 9.08
C ILE A 132 -5.64 -6.01 8.84
N GLU A 133 -6.23 -6.63 9.87
CA GLU A 133 -6.92 -7.89 9.70
C GLU A 133 -8.23 -7.63 8.95
N ILE A 134 -8.41 -8.36 7.85
CA ILE A 134 -9.71 -8.47 7.19
C ILE A 134 -10.20 -9.87 7.52
N ALA A 135 -11.32 -9.96 8.25
CA ALA A 135 -11.96 -11.24 8.47
C ALA A 135 -12.23 -11.90 7.11
N PRO A 136 -11.88 -13.18 6.91
CA PRO A 136 -12.19 -13.86 5.66
C PRO A 136 -13.69 -13.75 5.39
N ALA A 137 -14.06 -13.46 4.15
CA ALA A 137 -15.47 -13.51 3.75
C ALA A 137 -16.03 -14.90 4.08
N PRO A 138 -17.26 -15.01 4.61
CA PRO A 138 -17.87 -16.30 4.87
C PRO A 138 -17.89 -17.09 3.56
N THR A 139 -17.35 -18.32 3.60
CA THR A 139 -17.37 -19.23 2.45
C THR A 139 -18.83 -19.46 2.04
N PRO A 140 -19.22 -19.27 0.77
CA PRO A 140 -20.56 -19.61 0.35
C PRO A 140 -20.78 -21.10 0.58
N ALA A 141 -21.82 -21.44 1.35
CA ALA A 141 -22.20 -22.81 1.62
C ALA A 141 -22.46 -23.55 0.30
N SER A 142 -21.81 -24.68 0.10
CA SER A 142 -22.06 -25.57 -1.03
C SER A 142 -23.51 -26.05 -0.98
N THR A 143 -24.35 -25.58 -1.89
CA THR A 143 -25.70 -26.13 -2.07
C THR A 143 -25.55 -27.60 -2.51
N PRO A 144 -26.17 -28.58 -1.84
CA PRO A 144 -26.13 -29.95 -2.31
C PRO A 144 -26.88 -30.05 -3.64
N VAL A 145 -26.22 -30.59 -4.66
CA VAL A 145 -26.84 -30.89 -5.96
C VAL A 145 -27.83 -32.02 -5.75
N SER A 146 -29.13 -31.72 -5.88
CA SER A 146 -30.16 -32.75 -6.01
C SER A 146 -30.03 -33.41 -7.39
N THR A 147 -29.68 -34.69 -7.40
CA THR A 147 -29.65 -35.53 -8.60
C THR A 147 -31.10 -35.82 -9.02
N THR A 148 -31.55 -35.23 -10.12
CA THR A 148 -32.84 -35.57 -10.76
C THR A 148 -32.60 -36.75 -11.71
N GLU A 149 -33.00 -37.95 -11.30
CA GLU A 149 -32.92 -39.16 -12.11
C GLU A 149 -34.09 -39.20 -13.12
N HIS A 150 -33.77 -39.27 -14.42
CA HIS A 150 -34.71 -39.40 -15.54
C HIS A 150 -34.87 -40.89 -15.87
N PRO A 151 -36.08 -41.49 -15.85
CA PRO A 151 -36.25 -42.85 -16.34
C PRO A 151 -36.46 -42.86 -17.86
N GLN A 152 -35.49 -43.39 -18.60
CA GLN A 152 -35.67 -43.84 -19.98
C GLN A 152 -36.28 -45.24 -19.98
N GLY A 153 -37.40 -45.39 -20.67
CA GLY A 153 -38.05 -46.68 -20.89
C GLY A 153 -37.25 -47.59 -21.83
N ASP A 154 -37.43 -48.89 -21.66
CA ASP A 154 -37.05 -49.87 -22.68
C ASP A 154 -38.02 -51.06 -22.70
N THR A 155 -37.97 -51.74 -23.84
CA THR A 155 -39.05 -52.43 -24.55
C THR A 155 -39.13 -53.93 -24.22
N THR A 156 -40.33 -54.49 -24.41
CA THR A 156 -40.75 -55.90 -24.34
C THR A 156 -39.88 -56.88 -25.17
N PRO A 157 -40.05 -58.19 -24.92
CA PRO A 157 -40.66 -59.02 -25.97
C PRO A 157 -41.97 -59.72 -25.55
#